data_AF-A0A938I1R1-F1
#
_entry.id   AF-A0A938I1R1-F1
#
_cell.length_a   1.000
_cell.length_b   1.000
_cell.length_c   1.000
_cell.angle_alpha   90.00
_cell.angle_beta   90.00
_cell.angle_gamma   90.00
#
_symmetry.space_group_name_H-M   'P 1'
#
loop_
_entity.id
_entity.type
_entity.pdbx_description
1 polymer ?
#
loop_
_entity_poly.entity_id
_entity_poly.type
_entity_poly.pdbx_seq_one_letter_code
_entity_poly.pdbx_strand_id
1 'polypeptide(L)'
;MICISVSPESRTLAKADLLNAAARCDIVELGLDHLIKEPNVAELMEDIPKPILVSCRNKEQGGAWEGTEQERITLLRQAIVAGPAYIELDLETATSIPRFGKTKRVISYTSLDRPLTTNIDSIFEQAKKVNADVVKFTWPTPTLEAAWPLLSAVSKKRDIPVVGLGLGRTGLTFSLLGRKYGSPWIYAALEKGMEAFEGQATVFELDETYGWRNINPQTRLLAIAGLGDAEPATVRTMNKMFDKINLNMRCLPVATEKFDKFKQMLDALKVNVLVAAGQTAERMLPLAEKMEEATQMSQHGDLMIKQNEVWTAYNSLWRSSVKALESALGKGGVDTRPLDRRNLLVIGSGGVAKSMIFGIAKRKGLVSVTSSNDKEAQALAIQMGVRFVPYQNLYNTLTDVVVFADPNLQLGGKKEEFNPGYLRASMMAIDVTTMPGESPVMKEARERGAKTVSPIDVYAEQLATQFKSATGQDIPAADFRKELTAVTE
;
A
#
# COMPACT_ATOMS: atom_id res chain seq x y z
N MET A 1 -15.59 0.45 14.51
CA MET A 1 -16.72 0.33 13.57
C MET A 1 -16.27 0.78 12.18
N ILE A 2 -16.92 0.34 11.12
CA ILE A 2 -16.78 0.89 9.76
C ILE A 2 -17.99 1.77 9.47
N CYS A 3 -17.73 3.02 9.06
CA CYS A 3 -18.71 3.96 8.55
C CYS A 3 -18.62 3.98 7.02
N ILE A 4 -19.70 3.65 6.31
CA ILE A 4 -19.76 3.81 4.85
C ILE A 4 -20.48 5.12 4.54
N SER A 5 -19.81 5.99 3.79
CA SER A 5 -20.37 7.26 3.33
C SER A 5 -21.17 7.07 2.05
N VAL A 6 -22.41 7.56 2.05
CA VAL A 6 -23.32 7.58 0.90
C VAL A 6 -23.72 9.03 0.67
N SER A 7 -23.26 9.62 -0.43
CA SER A 7 -23.58 10.99 -0.84
C SER A 7 -24.42 10.96 -2.12
N PRO A 8 -25.72 10.63 -2.03
CA PRO A 8 -26.55 10.40 -3.22
C PRO A 8 -26.88 11.72 -3.93
N GLU A 9 -26.91 11.68 -5.26
CA GLU A 9 -27.44 12.79 -6.07
C GLU A 9 -28.96 12.71 -6.25
N SER A 10 -29.50 11.48 -6.19
CA SER A 10 -30.91 11.18 -6.42
C SER A 10 -31.59 10.64 -5.16
N ARG A 11 -32.69 11.28 -4.78
CA ARG A 11 -33.56 10.82 -3.66
C ARG A 11 -34.11 9.41 -3.90
N THR A 12 -34.36 9.04 -5.14
CA THR A 12 -34.94 7.73 -5.50
C THR A 12 -33.94 6.59 -5.31
N LEU A 13 -32.67 6.83 -5.65
CA LEU A 13 -31.62 5.81 -5.53
C LEU A 13 -30.99 5.78 -4.14
N ALA A 14 -31.04 6.91 -3.42
CA ALA A 14 -30.48 7.04 -2.07
C ALA A 14 -30.88 5.91 -1.12
N LYS A 15 -32.16 5.49 -1.08
CA LYS A 15 -32.60 4.42 -0.17
C LYS A 15 -31.96 3.07 -0.51
N ALA A 16 -31.76 2.76 -1.79
CA ALA A 16 -31.08 1.54 -2.22
C ALA A 16 -29.59 1.57 -1.81
N ASP A 17 -28.91 2.69 -2.05
CA ASP A 17 -27.49 2.86 -1.69
C ASP A 17 -27.28 2.76 -0.17
N LEU A 18 -28.17 3.37 0.62
CA LEU A 18 -28.16 3.29 2.08
C LEU A 18 -28.37 1.85 2.57
N LEU A 19 -29.30 1.09 1.99
CA LEU A 19 -29.52 -0.31 2.34
C LEU A 19 -28.33 -1.20 1.96
N ASN A 20 -27.74 -0.98 0.79
CA ASN A 20 -26.53 -1.69 0.34
C ASN A 20 -25.35 -1.41 1.27
N ALA A 21 -25.14 -0.14 1.64
CA ALA A 21 -24.13 0.27 2.61
C ALA A 21 -24.39 -0.36 3.99
N ALA A 22 -25.63 -0.29 4.49
CA ALA A 22 -26.04 -0.82 5.79
C ALA A 22 -25.80 -2.34 5.91
N ALA A 23 -25.83 -3.09 4.82
CA ALA A 23 -25.52 -4.51 4.81
C ALA A 23 -24.03 -4.82 5.05
N ARG A 24 -23.13 -3.84 4.87
CA ARG A 24 -21.67 -4.02 4.91
C ARG A 24 -20.96 -3.23 6.01
N CYS A 25 -21.65 -2.28 6.64
CA CYS A 25 -21.05 -1.39 7.65
C CYS A 25 -21.64 -1.57 9.06
N ASP A 26 -21.04 -0.84 10.00
CA ASP A 26 -21.53 -0.68 11.35
C ASP A 26 -22.32 0.63 11.52
N ILE A 27 -22.01 1.65 10.70
CA ILE A 27 -22.63 2.98 10.64
C ILE A 27 -22.78 3.38 9.16
N VAL A 28 -23.90 3.97 8.78
CA VAL A 28 -24.05 4.59 7.45
C VAL A 28 -24.01 6.11 7.60
N GLU A 29 -23.14 6.79 6.85
CA GLU A 29 -23.19 8.24 6.72
C GLU A 29 -24.07 8.62 5.52
N LEU A 30 -25.13 9.39 5.75
CA LEU A 30 -25.96 10.01 4.74
C LEU A 30 -25.48 11.45 4.51
N GLY A 31 -24.77 11.66 3.40
CA GLY A 31 -24.30 12.97 2.93
C GLY A 31 -25.38 13.68 2.12
N LEU A 32 -25.95 14.74 2.67
CA LEU A 32 -27.03 15.50 2.01
C LEU A 32 -26.51 16.52 0.99
N ASP A 33 -25.19 16.79 0.98
CA ASP A 33 -24.59 17.88 0.22
C ASP A 33 -24.50 17.65 -1.30
N HIS A 34 -24.80 16.45 -1.79
CA HIS A 34 -24.81 16.11 -3.22
C HIS A 34 -26.22 16.03 -3.83
N LEU A 35 -27.27 16.14 -3.02
CA LEU A 35 -28.64 15.98 -3.50
C LEU A 35 -29.07 17.16 -4.37
N ILE A 36 -29.53 16.86 -5.59
CA ILE A 36 -30.00 17.87 -6.55
C ILE A 36 -31.32 18.52 -6.09
N LYS A 37 -32.14 17.78 -5.34
CA LYS A 37 -33.43 18.24 -4.83
C LYS A 37 -33.51 18.03 -3.32
N GLU A 38 -34.18 18.95 -2.63
CA GLU A 38 -34.37 18.88 -1.17
C GLU A 38 -34.97 17.52 -0.76
N PRO A 39 -34.31 16.78 0.15
CA PRO A 39 -34.79 15.47 0.60
C PRO A 39 -35.83 15.55 1.72
N ASN A 40 -36.68 14.54 1.80
CA ASN A 40 -37.33 14.19 3.06
C ASN A 40 -36.39 13.28 3.86
N VAL A 41 -35.64 13.87 4.80
CA VAL A 41 -34.60 13.13 5.54
C VAL A 41 -35.17 11.95 6.33
N ALA A 42 -36.38 12.08 6.89
CA ALA A 42 -37.01 10.99 7.64
C ALA A 42 -37.32 9.77 6.76
N GLU A 43 -37.80 10.00 5.53
CA GLU A 43 -38.09 8.95 4.55
C GLU A 43 -36.82 8.21 4.09
N LEU A 44 -35.72 8.95 3.88
CA LEU A 44 -34.43 8.35 3.50
C LEU A 44 -33.84 7.45 4.59
N MET A 45 -34.12 7.79 5.85
CA MET A 45 -33.63 7.06 7.02
C MET A 45 -34.52 5.88 7.42
N GLU A 46 -35.75 5.83 6.90
CA GLU A 46 -36.72 4.81 7.25
C GLU A 46 -36.24 3.41 6.83
N ASP A 47 -36.48 2.43 7.70
CA ASP A 47 -36.10 1.00 7.52
C ASP A 47 -34.60 0.69 7.40
N ILE A 48 -33.71 1.66 7.61
CA ILE A 48 -32.27 1.40 7.60
C ILE A 48 -31.87 0.71 8.92
N PRO A 49 -31.33 -0.53 8.90
CA PRO A 49 -31.13 -1.34 10.10
C PRO A 49 -29.86 -0.98 10.89
N LYS A 50 -29.23 0.16 10.60
CA LYS A 50 -27.95 0.60 11.18
C LYS A 50 -28.06 2.02 11.72
N PRO A 51 -27.24 2.39 12.72
CA PRO A 51 -27.09 3.79 13.12
C PRO A 51 -26.73 4.67 11.91
N ILE A 52 -27.48 5.75 11.73
CA ILE A 52 -27.23 6.74 10.67
C ILE A 52 -26.50 7.94 11.27
N LEU A 53 -25.43 8.35 10.60
CA LEU A 53 -24.80 9.66 10.74
C LEU A 53 -25.27 10.54 9.58
N VAL A 54 -25.83 11.71 9.86
CA VAL A 54 -26.18 12.66 8.79
C VAL A 54 -25.12 13.75 8.71
N SER A 55 -24.70 14.12 7.51
CA SER A 55 -23.80 15.24 7.24
C SER A 55 -24.33 16.10 6.11
N CYS A 56 -24.06 17.40 6.14
CA CYS A 56 -24.27 18.31 5.01
C CYS A 56 -23.15 19.35 4.98
N ARG A 57 -22.14 19.08 4.15
CA ARG A 57 -20.87 19.82 4.12
C ARG A 57 -20.87 20.88 3.01
N ASN A 58 -20.33 22.05 3.31
CA ASN A 58 -20.04 23.07 2.29
C ASN A 58 -18.69 22.79 1.59
N LYS A 59 -18.36 23.58 0.57
CA LYS A 59 -17.12 23.42 -0.23
C LYS A 59 -15.84 23.56 0.61
N GLU A 60 -15.84 24.43 1.62
CA GLU A 60 -14.70 24.63 2.53
C GLU A 60 -14.45 23.39 3.43
N GLN A 61 -15.48 22.59 3.65
CA GLN A 61 -15.45 21.33 4.40
C GLN A 61 -15.27 20.10 3.51
N GLY A 62 -15.16 20.29 2.19
CA GLY A 62 -14.98 19.23 1.21
C GLY A 62 -16.30 18.58 0.75
N GLY A 63 -17.44 19.23 0.98
CA GLY A 63 -18.74 18.81 0.45
C GLY A 63 -19.17 19.57 -0.80
N ALA A 64 -20.33 19.19 -1.33
CA ALA A 64 -20.86 19.73 -2.58
C ALA A 64 -22.04 20.70 -2.42
N TRP A 65 -22.36 21.16 -1.19
CA TRP A 65 -23.52 22.03 -0.97
C TRP A 65 -23.44 23.34 -1.77
N GLU A 66 -24.51 23.64 -2.52
CA GLU A 66 -24.59 24.83 -3.40
C GLU A 66 -25.59 25.90 -2.94
N GLY A 67 -26.40 25.61 -1.92
CA GLY A 67 -27.35 26.56 -1.35
C GLY A 67 -26.71 27.57 -0.39
N THR A 68 -27.53 28.43 0.19
CA THR A 68 -27.10 29.35 1.25
C THR A 68 -26.81 28.62 2.57
N GLU A 69 -26.06 29.27 3.45
CA GLU A 69 -25.76 28.73 4.78
C GLU A 69 -27.03 28.59 5.64
N GLN A 70 -27.98 29.51 5.52
CA GLN A 70 -29.26 29.44 6.22
C GLN A 70 -30.10 28.24 5.77
N GLU A 71 -30.11 27.94 4.47
CA GLU A 71 -30.77 26.74 3.94
C GLU A 71 -30.08 25.47 4.45
N ARG A 72 -28.75 25.43 4.47
CA ARG A 72 -27.98 24.31 5.02
C ARG A 72 -28.29 24.06 6.49
N ILE A 73 -28.29 25.11 7.31
CA ILE A 73 -28.64 25.04 8.75
C ILE A 73 -30.08 24.55 8.91
N THR A 74 -31.00 24.99 8.06
CA THR A 74 -32.40 24.56 8.09
C THR A 74 -32.51 23.06 7.79
N LEU A 75 -31.82 22.57 6.76
CA LEU A 75 -31.76 21.16 6.43
C LEU A 75 -31.13 20.31 7.55
N LEU A 76 -30.06 20.79 8.18
CA LEU A 76 -29.43 20.12 9.33
C LEU A 76 -30.39 20.06 10.53
N ARG A 77 -31.19 21.10 10.78
CA ARG A 77 -32.23 21.10 11.83
C ARG A 77 -33.34 20.08 11.52
N GLN A 78 -33.81 20.02 10.27
CA GLN A 78 -34.77 19.01 9.83
C GLN A 78 -34.21 17.59 10.00
N ALA A 79 -32.95 17.38 9.64
CA ALA A 79 -32.26 16.11 9.85
C ALA A 79 -32.20 15.73 11.33
N ILE A 80 -31.91 16.67 12.23
CA ILE A 80 -31.91 16.40 13.68
C ILE A 80 -33.31 16.00 14.17
N VAL A 81 -34.38 16.62 13.66
CA VAL A 81 -35.77 16.26 13.98
C VAL A 81 -36.12 14.84 13.51
N ALA A 82 -35.57 14.40 12.37
CA ALA A 82 -35.69 13.01 11.90
C ALA A 82 -34.99 11.98 12.82
N GLY A 83 -34.18 12.43 13.78
CA GLY A 83 -33.64 11.61 14.86
C GLY A 83 -32.54 10.62 14.48
N PRO A 84 -31.51 10.99 13.69
CA PRO A 84 -30.39 10.09 13.39
C PRO A 84 -29.60 9.77 14.65
N ALA A 85 -28.77 8.73 14.60
CA ALA A 85 -27.87 8.42 15.71
C ALA A 85 -26.84 9.54 15.90
N TYR A 86 -26.35 10.10 14.80
CA TYR A 86 -25.36 11.17 14.77
C TYR A 86 -25.72 12.27 13.76
N ILE A 87 -25.35 13.51 14.08
CA ILE A 87 -25.31 14.65 13.15
C ILE A 87 -23.89 15.21 13.13
N GLU A 88 -23.31 15.38 11.95
CA GLU A 88 -22.03 16.07 11.76
C GLU A 88 -22.26 17.57 11.59
N LEU A 89 -21.55 18.36 12.40
CA LEU A 89 -21.57 19.82 12.39
C LEU A 89 -20.14 20.32 12.55
N ASP A 90 -19.75 21.38 11.85
CA ASP A 90 -18.53 22.10 12.23
C ASP A 90 -18.73 22.93 13.50
N LEU A 91 -17.63 23.48 14.02
CA LEU A 91 -17.63 24.29 15.24
C LEU A 91 -18.57 25.50 15.18
N GLU A 92 -18.59 26.22 14.06
CA GLU A 92 -19.39 27.44 13.92
C GLU A 92 -20.87 27.10 13.83
N THR A 93 -21.24 26.15 12.97
CA THR A 93 -22.61 25.66 12.81
C THR A 93 -23.19 25.12 14.12
N ALA A 94 -22.36 24.42 14.91
CA ALA A 94 -22.79 23.85 16.19
C ALA A 94 -23.20 24.88 17.23
N THR A 95 -22.72 26.13 17.13
CA THR A 95 -23.17 27.25 17.99
C THR A 95 -24.56 27.75 17.60
N SER A 96 -24.92 27.63 16.32
CA SER A 96 -26.18 28.16 15.75
C SER A 96 -27.34 27.16 15.80
N ILE A 97 -27.06 25.90 16.12
CA ILE A 97 -28.07 24.84 16.22
C ILE A 97 -28.16 24.41 17.69
N PRO A 98 -29.31 24.51 18.37
CA PRO A 98 -29.47 23.98 19.72
C PRO A 98 -29.54 22.44 19.71
N ARG A 99 -29.30 21.80 20.87
CA ARG A 99 -29.49 20.33 20.97
C ARG A 99 -30.97 19.99 20.95
N PHE A 100 -31.31 18.90 20.29
CA PHE A 100 -32.66 18.38 20.24
C PHE A 100 -32.65 16.84 20.20
N GLY A 101 -33.61 16.22 20.88
CA GLY A 101 -33.75 14.76 20.90
C GLY A 101 -32.54 14.01 21.47
N LYS A 102 -32.34 12.79 20.98
CA LYS A 102 -31.25 11.87 21.39
C LYS A 102 -30.06 11.87 20.42
N THR A 103 -30.12 12.69 19.37
CA THR A 103 -29.10 12.77 18.32
C THR A 103 -27.77 13.23 18.92
N LYS A 104 -26.70 12.47 18.66
CA LYS A 104 -25.34 12.80 19.10
C LYS A 104 -24.65 13.73 18.09
N ARG A 105 -23.80 14.65 18.59
CA ARG A 105 -23.04 15.57 17.74
C ARG A 105 -21.65 15.03 17.44
N VAL A 106 -21.34 14.91 16.16
CA VAL A 106 -19.98 14.77 15.66
C VAL A 106 -19.51 16.18 15.29
N ILE A 107 -18.65 16.77 16.12
CA ILE A 107 -18.09 18.09 15.83
C ILE A 107 -16.86 17.92 14.97
N SER A 108 -16.94 18.35 13.71
CA SER A 108 -15.87 18.17 12.74
C SER A 108 -15.00 19.41 12.57
N TYR A 109 -13.72 19.16 12.32
CA TYR A 109 -12.75 20.14 11.87
C TYR A 109 -12.02 19.58 10.66
N THR A 110 -12.08 20.30 9.55
CA THR A 110 -11.50 19.89 8.27
C THR A 110 -10.47 20.92 7.81
N SER A 111 -9.29 20.44 7.40
CA SER A 111 -8.30 21.22 6.65
C SER A 111 -8.02 20.46 5.36
N LEU A 112 -8.36 21.02 4.21
CA LEU A 112 -8.23 20.32 2.91
C LEU A 112 -6.87 20.55 2.25
N ASP A 113 -6.14 21.59 2.67
CA ASP A 113 -4.93 22.09 2.05
C ASP A 113 -3.65 21.53 2.69
N ARG A 114 -3.68 21.22 3.99
CA ARG A 114 -2.48 20.82 4.74
C ARG A 114 -2.76 19.93 5.95
N PRO A 115 -1.79 19.11 6.38
CA PRO A 115 -1.89 18.39 7.64
C PRO A 115 -1.90 19.36 8.83
N LEU A 116 -2.79 19.12 9.79
CA LEU A 116 -2.80 19.88 11.03
C LEU A 116 -1.73 19.34 11.99
N THR A 117 -0.78 20.19 12.39
CA THR A 117 0.33 19.81 13.27
C THR A 117 0.29 20.51 14.64
N THR A 118 -0.56 21.52 14.79
CA THR A 118 -0.71 22.33 16.01
C THR A 118 -2.20 22.50 16.34
N ASN A 119 -2.51 23.04 17.52
CA ASN A 119 -3.86 23.44 17.95
C ASN A 119 -4.93 22.34 18.06
N ILE A 120 -4.59 21.05 17.85
CA ILE A 120 -5.53 19.93 18.01
C ILE A 120 -6.19 19.95 19.40
N ASP A 121 -5.43 20.19 20.47
CA ASP A 121 -5.98 20.28 21.82
C ASP A 121 -6.91 21.50 22.01
N SER A 122 -6.58 22.64 21.40
CA SER A 122 -7.44 23.83 21.46
C SER A 122 -8.77 23.62 20.72
N ILE A 123 -8.71 23.02 19.53
CA ILE A 123 -9.90 22.68 18.74
C ILE A 123 -10.77 21.66 19.48
N PHE A 124 -10.16 20.66 20.11
CA PHE A 124 -10.87 19.69 20.93
C PHE A 124 -11.60 20.37 22.11
N GLU A 125 -10.96 21.30 22.82
CA GLU A 125 -11.61 22.04 23.91
C GLU A 125 -12.71 23.00 23.41
N GLN A 126 -12.60 23.54 22.19
CA GLN A 126 -13.69 24.28 21.56
C GLN A 126 -14.87 23.38 21.23
N ALA A 127 -14.61 22.18 20.68
CA ALA A 127 -15.64 21.19 20.38
C ALA A 127 -16.40 20.76 21.65
N LYS A 128 -15.70 20.63 22.78
CA LYS A 128 -16.32 20.38 24.09
C LYS A 128 -17.29 21.48 24.51
N LYS A 129 -16.93 22.75 24.33
CA LYS A 129 -17.78 23.90 24.69
C LYS A 129 -19.09 23.93 23.91
N VAL A 130 -19.12 23.39 22.69
CA VAL A 130 -20.34 23.25 21.88
C VAL A 130 -21.02 21.88 22.04
N ASN A 131 -20.70 21.17 23.13
CA ASN A 131 -21.28 19.90 23.55
C ASN A 131 -21.13 18.79 22.50
N ALA A 132 -19.91 18.58 21.99
CA ALA A 132 -19.58 17.41 21.17
C ALA A 132 -19.87 16.10 21.91
N ASP A 133 -20.32 15.08 21.18
CA ASP A 133 -20.32 13.68 21.66
C ASP A 133 -19.15 12.90 21.05
N VAL A 134 -18.66 13.34 19.88
CA VAL A 134 -17.47 12.85 19.19
C VAL A 134 -16.81 14.05 18.51
N VAL A 135 -15.48 14.08 18.46
CA VAL A 135 -14.73 15.07 17.66
C VAL A 135 -14.15 14.39 16.42
N LYS A 136 -14.35 14.96 15.23
CA LYS A 136 -13.83 14.45 13.96
C LYS A 136 -12.76 15.39 13.41
N PHE A 137 -11.60 14.86 13.07
CA PHE A 137 -10.53 15.61 12.39
C PHE A 137 -10.29 15.05 11.00
N THR A 138 -10.23 15.92 9.99
CA THR A 138 -9.99 15.53 8.60
C THR A 138 -8.89 16.37 7.97
N TRP A 139 -7.86 15.74 7.38
CA TRP A 139 -6.84 16.46 6.60
C TRP A 139 -6.01 15.57 5.66
N PRO A 140 -5.27 16.17 4.68
CA PRO A 140 -4.33 15.45 3.82
C PRO A 140 -3.26 14.66 4.58
N THR A 141 -3.11 13.39 4.20
CA THR A 141 -2.09 12.47 4.72
C THR A 141 -1.34 11.81 3.56
N PRO A 142 -0.40 12.53 2.91
CA PRO A 142 0.43 11.94 1.84
C PRO A 142 1.49 10.97 2.41
N THR A 143 1.87 11.12 3.68
CA THR A 143 2.91 10.32 4.34
C THR A 143 2.51 9.95 5.77
N LEU A 144 3.20 8.97 6.36
CA LEU A 144 2.98 8.55 7.75
C LEU A 144 3.22 9.70 8.74
N GLU A 145 4.17 10.60 8.45
CA GLU A 145 4.43 11.79 9.27
C GLU A 145 3.25 12.76 9.28
N ALA A 146 2.51 12.87 8.16
CA ALA A 146 1.31 13.68 8.06
C ALA A 146 0.09 13.02 8.72
N ALA A 147 0.04 11.69 8.74
CA ALA A 147 -0.98 10.92 9.47
C ALA A 147 -0.73 10.87 10.99
N TRP A 148 0.52 11.05 11.42
CA TRP A 148 0.92 10.91 12.82
C TRP A 148 0.13 11.77 13.81
N PRO A 149 -0.16 13.07 13.53
CA PRO A 149 -0.95 13.88 14.45
C PRO A 149 -2.40 13.40 14.56
N LEU A 150 -3.00 12.79 13.52
CA LEU A 150 -4.33 12.16 13.62
C LEU A 150 -4.27 10.97 14.56
N LEU A 151 -3.26 10.11 14.38
CA LEU A 151 -3.08 8.93 15.22
C LEU A 151 -2.88 9.33 16.68
N SER A 152 -2.06 10.35 16.93
CA SER A 152 -1.86 10.91 18.27
C SER A 152 -3.16 11.45 18.87
N ALA A 153 -3.96 12.18 18.08
CA ALA A 153 -5.24 12.72 18.52
C ALA A 153 -6.23 11.62 18.94
N VAL A 154 -6.29 10.52 18.17
CA VAL A 154 -7.15 9.35 18.43
C VAL A 154 -6.64 8.51 19.60
N SER A 155 -5.34 8.32 19.72
CA SER A 155 -4.74 7.44 20.74
C SER A 155 -4.69 8.09 22.12
N LYS A 156 -4.74 9.43 22.20
CA LYS A 156 -4.73 10.17 23.46
C LYS A 156 -6.05 9.89 24.20
N LYS A 157 -5.95 9.42 25.45
CA LYS A 157 -7.11 9.27 26.32
C LYS A 157 -7.74 10.63 26.57
N ARG A 158 -9.02 10.75 26.24
CA ARG A 158 -9.85 11.96 26.41
C ARG A 158 -11.22 11.57 26.95
N ASP A 159 -11.94 12.56 27.44
CA ASP A 159 -13.33 12.47 27.88
C ASP A 159 -14.31 12.27 26.72
N ILE A 160 -14.00 12.85 25.56
CA ILE A 160 -14.76 12.68 24.32
C ILE A 160 -13.92 11.89 23.31
N PRO A 161 -14.48 10.87 22.65
CA PRO A 161 -13.76 10.10 21.64
C PRO A 161 -13.45 10.94 20.40
N VAL A 162 -12.36 10.58 19.73
CA VAL A 162 -11.88 11.25 18.51
C VAL A 162 -11.90 10.27 17.33
N VAL A 163 -12.43 10.73 16.21
CA VAL A 163 -12.36 10.07 14.90
C VAL A 163 -11.43 10.88 14.00
N GLY A 164 -10.56 10.18 13.29
CA GLY A 164 -9.71 10.81 12.27
C GLY A 164 -10.13 10.37 10.88
N LEU A 165 -9.86 11.21 9.88
CA LEU A 165 -9.98 10.89 8.47
C LEU A 165 -8.78 11.48 7.73
N GLY A 166 -7.86 10.62 7.32
CA GLY A 166 -6.74 11.01 6.48
C GLY A 166 -7.15 11.01 5.00
N LEU A 167 -6.91 12.11 4.29
CA LEU A 167 -7.17 12.22 2.86
C LEU A 167 -5.93 11.79 2.06
N GLY A 168 -6.13 10.93 1.05
CA GLY A 168 -5.06 10.40 0.21
C GLY A 168 -4.44 9.10 0.72
N ARG A 169 -3.33 8.67 0.09
CA ARG A 169 -2.79 7.30 0.20
C ARG A 169 -2.60 6.78 1.62
N THR A 170 -2.04 7.57 2.54
CA THR A 170 -1.83 7.10 3.93
C THR A 170 -3.06 7.23 4.83
N GLY A 171 -4.20 7.67 4.28
CA GLY A 171 -5.50 7.57 4.94
C GLY A 171 -5.90 6.13 5.23
N LEU A 172 -5.53 5.19 4.35
CA LEU A 172 -5.64 3.75 4.61
C LEU A 172 -4.76 3.32 5.79
N THR A 173 -3.48 3.71 5.80
CA THR A 173 -2.54 3.44 6.90
C THR A 173 -3.15 3.91 8.23
N PHE A 174 -3.67 5.14 8.26
CA PHE A 174 -4.39 5.66 9.40
C PHE A 174 -5.61 4.82 9.75
N SER A 175 -6.41 4.37 8.79
CA SER A 175 -7.62 3.55 9.05
C SER A 175 -7.29 2.20 9.70
N LEU A 176 -6.18 1.56 9.31
CA LEU A 176 -5.70 0.33 9.95
C LEU A 176 -5.22 0.60 11.40
N LEU A 177 -4.44 1.67 11.58
CA LEU A 177 -3.94 2.07 12.90
C LEU A 177 -5.07 2.56 13.82
N GLY A 178 -6.04 3.30 13.30
CA GLY A 178 -7.19 3.80 14.03
C GLY A 178 -7.98 2.65 14.67
N ARG A 179 -8.15 1.53 13.96
CA ARG A 179 -8.73 0.31 14.52
C ARG A 179 -7.94 -0.24 15.70
N LYS A 180 -6.61 -0.26 15.59
CA LYS A 180 -5.71 -0.74 16.64
C LYS A 180 -5.67 0.19 17.86
N TYR A 181 -5.73 1.50 17.64
CA TYR A 181 -5.42 2.54 18.64
C TYR A 181 -6.64 3.33 19.13
N GLY A 182 -7.85 2.82 18.91
CA GLY A 182 -9.04 3.27 19.65
C GLY A 182 -9.92 4.27 18.92
N SER A 183 -9.79 4.42 17.59
CA SER A 183 -10.77 5.18 16.82
C SER A 183 -12.15 4.50 16.91
N PRO A 184 -13.22 5.23 17.27
CA PRO A 184 -14.57 4.67 17.35
C PRO A 184 -15.03 4.04 16.04
N TRP A 185 -14.76 4.74 14.94
CA TRP A 185 -14.96 4.24 13.59
C TRP A 185 -13.93 4.82 12.61
N ILE A 186 -13.84 4.17 11.46
CA ILE A 186 -13.13 4.66 10.28
C ILE A 186 -14.11 4.78 9.12
N TYR A 187 -13.71 5.45 8.05
CA TYR A 187 -14.53 5.63 6.87
C TYR A 187 -14.09 4.71 5.74
N ALA A 188 -15.05 4.18 4.99
CA ALA A 188 -14.82 3.36 3.81
C ALA A 188 -15.82 3.72 2.70
N ALA A 189 -15.42 3.50 1.46
CA ALA A 189 -16.34 3.47 0.34
C ALA A 189 -17.11 2.13 0.33
N LEU A 190 -18.31 2.11 -0.25
CA LEU A 190 -19.02 0.86 -0.48
C LEU A 190 -18.27 0.01 -1.52
N GLU A 191 -17.96 0.62 -2.65
CA GLU A 191 -17.27 0.00 -3.78
C GLU A 191 -16.41 1.03 -4.53
N LYS A 192 -15.63 0.57 -5.50
CA LYS A 192 -14.81 1.45 -6.35
C LYS A 192 -15.71 2.37 -7.18
N GLY A 193 -15.36 3.64 -7.25
CA GLY A 193 -16.17 4.69 -7.87
C GLY A 193 -17.15 5.37 -6.90
N MET A 194 -17.33 4.84 -5.68
CA MET A 194 -18.14 5.45 -4.62
C MET A 194 -17.28 6.05 -3.50
N GLU A 195 -16.02 6.37 -3.78
CA GLU A 195 -15.14 7.01 -2.81
C GLU A 195 -15.55 8.47 -2.54
N ALA A 196 -15.51 8.88 -1.27
CA ALA A 196 -15.67 10.28 -0.87
C ALA A 196 -14.43 11.13 -1.23
N PHE A 197 -13.27 10.50 -1.45
CA PHE A 197 -12.04 11.12 -1.91
C PHE A 197 -11.12 10.08 -2.57
N GLU A 198 -10.23 10.53 -3.45
CA GLU A 198 -9.29 9.67 -4.16
C GLU A 198 -8.43 8.82 -3.20
N GLY A 199 -8.42 7.50 -3.45
CA GLY A 199 -7.64 6.55 -2.67
C GLY A 199 -8.29 6.11 -1.34
N GLN A 200 -9.56 6.47 -1.08
CA GLN A 200 -10.32 5.88 0.01
C GLN A 200 -10.48 4.37 -0.20
N ALA A 201 -10.22 3.58 0.84
CA ALA A 201 -10.42 2.14 0.78
C ALA A 201 -11.92 1.78 0.77
N THR A 202 -12.27 0.76 -0.01
CA THR A 202 -13.59 0.14 0.05
C THR A 202 -13.71 -0.76 1.27
N VAL A 203 -14.94 -1.04 1.70
CA VAL A 203 -15.19 -2.02 2.77
C VAL A 203 -14.67 -3.42 2.42
N PHE A 204 -14.74 -3.80 1.14
CA PHE A 204 -14.22 -5.07 0.64
C PHE A 204 -12.70 -5.14 0.74
N GLU A 205 -11.98 -4.08 0.35
CA GLU A 205 -10.52 -4.04 0.53
C GLU A 205 -10.14 -4.15 2.01
N LEU A 206 -10.82 -3.42 2.89
CA LEU A 206 -10.57 -3.48 4.33
C LEU A 206 -10.76 -4.91 4.89
N ASP A 207 -11.83 -5.60 4.49
CA ASP A 207 -12.12 -6.94 4.99
C ASP A 207 -11.28 -8.03 4.32
N GLU A 208 -11.13 -8.01 2.99
CA GLU A 208 -10.51 -9.10 2.22
C GLU A 208 -8.99 -8.98 2.09
N THR A 209 -8.48 -7.75 1.92
CA THR A 209 -7.05 -7.48 1.72
C THR A 209 -6.36 -7.20 3.05
N TYR A 210 -6.96 -6.37 3.90
CA TYR A 210 -6.32 -5.94 5.16
C TYR A 210 -6.77 -6.73 6.39
N GLY A 211 -7.84 -7.53 6.29
CA GLY A 211 -8.40 -8.26 7.42
C GLY A 211 -8.72 -7.33 8.59
N TRP A 212 -9.23 -6.14 8.29
CA TRP A 212 -9.35 -5.00 9.20
C TRP A 212 -10.10 -5.35 10.49
N ARG A 213 -11.16 -6.16 10.40
CA ARG A 213 -11.97 -6.58 11.55
C ARG A 213 -11.18 -7.40 12.58
N ASN A 214 -10.13 -8.10 12.13
CA ASN A 214 -9.26 -8.92 12.98
C ASN A 214 -8.18 -8.09 13.69
N ILE A 215 -7.98 -6.82 13.29
CA ILE A 215 -7.03 -5.93 13.95
C ILE A 215 -7.51 -5.58 15.36
N ASN A 216 -6.62 -5.78 16.33
CA ASN A 216 -6.82 -5.53 17.76
C ASN A 216 -5.55 -4.93 18.41
N PRO A 217 -5.61 -4.51 19.69
CA PRO A 217 -4.45 -3.91 20.37
C PRO A 217 -3.21 -4.81 20.42
N GLN A 218 -3.35 -6.14 20.29
CA GLN A 218 -2.25 -7.12 20.30
C GLN A 218 -1.72 -7.44 18.90
N THR A 219 -2.40 -7.02 17.83
CA THR A 219 -1.97 -7.29 16.44
C THR A 219 -0.58 -6.74 16.17
N ARG A 220 0.35 -7.60 15.76
CA ARG A 220 1.68 -7.20 15.30
C ARG A 220 1.59 -6.61 13.90
N LEU A 221 2.45 -5.65 13.59
CA LEU A 221 2.43 -4.99 12.28
C LEU A 221 3.73 -5.27 11.54
N LEU A 222 3.62 -5.60 10.24
CA LEU A 222 4.71 -5.69 9.29
C LEU A 222 4.58 -4.51 8.32
N ALA A 223 5.53 -3.59 8.31
CA ALA A 223 5.48 -2.45 7.41
C ALA A 223 5.80 -2.86 5.96
N ILE A 224 5.04 -2.32 5.01
CA ILE A 224 5.26 -2.53 3.58
C ILE A 224 5.36 -1.18 2.88
N ALA A 225 6.38 -0.97 2.05
CA ALA A 225 6.61 0.31 1.38
C ALA A 225 7.09 0.16 -0.07
N GLY A 226 6.66 1.07 -0.94
CA GLY A 226 7.23 1.20 -2.30
C GLY A 226 6.94 0.04 -3.25
N LEU A 227 5.87 -0.73 -3.01
CA LEU A 227 5.47 -1.83 -3.90
C LEU A 227 4.71 -1.38 -5.17
N GLY A 228 4.30 -0.11 -5.25
CA GLY A 228 3.50 0.39 -6.37
C GLY A 228 2.23 -0.44 -6.57
N ASP A 229 1.97 -0.85 -7.81
CA ASP A 229 0.78 -1.63 -8.19
C ASP A 229 0.76 -3.05 -7.60
N ALA A 230 1.91 -3.58 -7.18
CA ALA A 230 1.99 -4.88 -6.51
C ALA A 230 1.53 -4.84 -5.05
N GLU A 231 1.32 -3.64 -4.46
CA GLU A 231 0.99 -3.48 -3.04
C GLU A 231 -0.27 -4.25 -2.60
N PRO A 232 -1.42 -4.13 -3.28
CA PRO A 232 -2.64 -4.81 -2.86
C PRO A 232 -2.51 -6.33 -2.88
N ALA A 233 -1.96 -6.89 -3.97
CA ALA A 233 -1.75 -8.33 -4.11
C ALA A 233 -0.78 -8.89 -3.06
N THR A 234 0.28 -8.14 -2.76
CA THR A 234 1.27 -8.53 -1.75
C THR A 234 0.70 -8.50 -0.35
N VAL A 235 -0.01 -7.42 -0.01
CA VAL A 235 -0.65 -7.26 1.31
C VAL A 235 -1.69 -8.36 1.53
N ARG A 236 -2.57 -8.58 0.56
CA ARG A 236 -3.58 -9.64 0.63
C ARG A 236 -2.92 -11.01 0.82
N THR A 237 -1.91 -11.32 0.00
CA THR A 237 -1.18 -12.58 0.08
C THR A 237 -0.56 -12.79 1.45
N MET A 238 0.20 -11.81 1.95
CA MET A 238 0.86 -11.90 3.26
C MET A 238 -0.16 -12.03 4.41
N ASN A 239 -1.26 -11.27 4.37
CA ASN A 239 -2.31 -11.34 5.39
C ASN A 239 -3.03 -12.70 5.38
N LYS A 240 -3.31 -13.28 4.21
CA LYS A 240 -3.85 -14.64 4.09
C LYS A 240 -2.89 -15.68 4.66
N MET A 241 -1.58 -15.50 4.46
CA MET A 241 -0.58 -16.40 5.05
C MET A 241 -0.51 -16.26 6.57
N PHE A 242 -0.65 -15.05 7.13
CA PHE A 242 -0.78 -14.87 8.58
C PHE A 242 -2.01 -15.59 9.13
N ASP A 243 -3.15 -15.48 8.44
CA ASP A 243 -4.38 -16.16 8.82
C ASP A 243 -4.23 -17.69 8.75
N LYS A 244 -3.58 -18.21 7.71
CA LYS A 244 -3.33 -19.65 7.54
C LYS A 244 -2.59 -20.29 8.72
N ILE A 245 -1.70 -19.54 9.37
CA ILE A 245 -0.93 -20.01 10.54
C ILE A 245 -1.48 -19.46 11.87
N ASN A 246 -2.66 -18.86 11.87
CA ASN A 246 -3.29 -18.22 13.04
C ASN A 246 -2.37 -17.20 13.75
N LEU A 247 -1.55 -16.48 13.00
CA LEU A 247 -0.67 -15.45 13.53
C LEU A 247 -1.38 -14.10 13.54
N ASN A 248 -1.53 -13.49 14.73
CA ASN A 248 -2.09 -12.14 14.86
C ASN A 248 -1.10 -11.06 14.40
N MET A 249 -0.85 -11.04 13.10
CA MET A 249 0.00 -10.08 12.39
C MET A 249 -0.75 -9.55 11.16
N ARG A 250 -0.52 -8.27 10.84
CA ARG A 250 -1.05 -7.63 9.64
C ARG A 250 -0.01 -6.77 8.95
N CYS A 251 -0.07 -6.74 7.62
CA CYS A 251 0.67 -5.79 6.82
C CYS A 251 0.12 -4.37 7.02
N LEU A 252 1.03 -3.42 7.16
CA LEU A 252 0.76 -2.00 7.28
C LEU A 252 1.44 -1.28 6.11
N PRO A 253 0.68 -0.86 5.08
CA PRO A 253 1.23 0.00 4.03
C PRO A 253 1.71 1.31 4.64
N VAL A 254 2.92 1.74 4.28
CA VAL A 254 3.51 2.98 4.78
C VAL A 254 4.21 3.74 3.66
N ALA A 255 4.11 5.07 3.73
CA ALA A 255 4.85 6.00 2.88
C ALA A 255 5.53 7.03 3.78
N THR A 256 6.75 7.41 3.43
CA THR A 256 7.60 8.30 4.24
C THR A 256 8.50 9.11 3.33
N GLU A 257 8.79 10.34 3.75
CA GLU A 257 9.79 11.20 3.11
C GLU A 257 10.93 11.56 4.08
N LYS A 258 10.74 11.39 5.39
CA LYS A 258 11.69 11.76 6.44
C LYS A 258 12.15 10.54 7.23
N PHE A 259 13.18 9.86 6.72
CA PHE A 259 13.68 8.59 7.28
C PHE A 259 14.09 8.68 8.76
N ASP A 260 14.65 9.80 9.22
CA ASP A 260 15.02 9.97 10.64
C ASP A 260 13.81 9.88 11.58
N LYS A 261 12.68 10.47 11.17
CA LYS A 261 11.43 10.41 11.94
C LYS A 261 10.74 9.06 11.75
N PHE A 262 10.88 8.46 10.58
CA PHE A 262 10.26 7.19 10.25
C PHE A 262 10.70 6.08 11.21
N LYS A 263 11.99 5.98 11.53
CA LYS A 263 12.49 5.01 12.53
C LYS A 263 11.79 5.14 13.88
N GLN A 264 11.66 6.37 14.39
CA GLN A 264 10.98 6.65 15.66
C GLN A 264 9.49 6.28 15.60
N MET A 265 8.84 6.50 14.46
CA MET A 265 7.45 6.11 14.25
C MET A 265 7.28 4.58 14.23
N LEU A 266 8.17 3.84 13.54
CA LEU A 266 8.17 2.38 13.55
C LEU A 266 8.35 1.83 14.98
N ASP A 267 9.27 2.41 15.74
CA ASP A 267 9.52 2.04 17.14
C ASP A 267 8.28 2.28 18.02
N ALA A 268 7.63 3.45 17.89
CA ALA A 268 6.40 3.76 18.60
C ALA A 268 5.24 2.82 18.22
N LEU A 269 5.19 2.36 16.98
CA LEU A 269 4.23 1.36 16.49
C LEU A 269 4.64 -0.09 16.81
N LYS A 270 5.82 -0.31 17.40
CA LYS A 270 6.42 -1.62 17.66
C LYS A 270 6.54 -2.48 16.39
N VAL A 271 6.85 -1.82 15.27
CA VAL A 271 7.12 -2.48 13.98
C VAL A 271 8.59 -2.85 13.93
N ASN A 272 8.86 -4.16 13.83
CA ASN A 272 10.22 -4.71 13.79
C ASN A 272 10.56 -5.35 12.43
N VAL A 273 9.65 -5.30 11.47
CA VAL A 273 9.86 -5.84 10.12
C VAL A 273 9.33 -4.84 9.10
N LEU A 274 10.14 -4.55 8.10
CA LEU A 274 9.82 -3.69 6.97
C LEU A 274 10.21 -4.39 5.67
N VAL A 275 9.24 -4.56 4.78
CA VAL A 275 9.45 -5.02 3.41
C VAL A 275 9.35 -3.82 2.49
N ALA A 276 10.33 -3.65 1.62
CA ALA A 276 10.39 -2.55 0.67
C ALA A 276 10.74 -3.05 -0.73
N ALA A 277 10.27 -2.33 -1.77
CA ALA A 277 10.68 -2.60 -3.15
C ALA A 277 11.04 -1.31 -3.89
N GLY A 278 11.53 -1.50 -5.12
CA GLY A 278 11.92 -0.42 -6.02
C GLY A 278 12.96 0.51 -5.41
N GLN A 279 12.84 1.81 -5.74
CA GLN A 279 13.74 2.84 -5.20
C GLN A 279 13.56 3.05 -3.69
N THR A 280 12.39 2.70 -3.14
CA THR A 280 12.14 2.82 -1.69
C THR A 280 13.03 1.87 -0.91
N ALA A 281 13.31 0.66 -1.41
CA ALA A 281 14.26 -0.27 -0.79
C ALA A 281 15.66 0.32 -0.65
N GLU A 282 16.13 1.06 -1.66
CA GLU A 282 17.43 1.74 -1.63
C GLU A 282 17.42 2.94 -0.68
N ARG A 283 16.37 3.77 -0.76
CA ARG A 283 16.22 4.98 0.08
C ARG A 283 16.07 4.67 1.57
N MET A 284 15.59 3.47 1.92
CA MET A 284 15.40 3.03 3.31
C MET A 284 16.67 2.43 3.94
N LEU A 285 17.71 2.10 3.15
CA LEU A 285 18.96 1.54 3.68
C LEU A 285 19.61 2.32 4.83
N PRO A 286 19.57 3.67 4.89
CA PRO A 286 20.10 4.42 6.03
C PRO A 286 19.43 4.09 7.37
N LEU A 287 18.26 3.45 7.38
CA LEU A 287 17.62 2.96 8.61
C LEU A 287 18.40 1.78 9.22
N ALA A 288 19.17 1.05 8.42
CA ALA A 288 19.92 -0.13 8.83
C ALA A 288 21.22 0.24 9.54
N GLU A 289 21.46 -0.37 10.69
CA GLU A 289 22.74 -0.31 11.40
C GLU A 289 23.68 -1.44 10.93
N LYS A 290 23.10 -2.53 10.41
CA LYS A 290 23.81 -3.66 9.82
C LYS A 290 23.22 -4.01 8.46
N MET A 291 24.03 -4.55 7.58
CA MET A 291 23.61 -5.01 6.26
C MET A 291 24.27 -6.36 6.01
N GLU A 292 23.55 -7.32 5.42
CA GLU A 292 24.19 -8.55 4.94
C GLU A 292 25.13 -8.26 3.76
N GLU A 293 26.07 -9.17 3.48
CA GLU A 293 27.05 -9.06 2.38
C GLU A 293 26.39 -8.67 1.05
N ALA A 294 25.28 -9.33 0.71
CA ALA A 294 24.54 -9.07 -0.52
C ALA A 294 23.98 -7.63 -0.57
N THR A 295 23.41 -7.14 0.52
CA THR A 295 22.90 -5.77 0.63
C THR A 295 24.02 -4.74 0.58
N GLN A 296 25.16 -4.98 1.24
CA GLN A 296 26.33 -4.09 1.17
C GLN A 296 26.84 -3.95 -0.26
N MET A 297 26.91 -5.05 -1.00
CA MET A 297 27.39 -5.04 -2.38
C MET A 297 26.39 -4.47 -3.36
N SER A 298 25.12 -4.80 -3.19
CA SER A 298 24.06 -4.35 -4.09
C SER A 298 23.55 -2.94 -3.82
N GLN A 299 23.74 -2.43 -2.60
CA GLN A 299 23.02 -1.25 -2.12
C GLN A 299 21.50 -1.38 -2.35
N HIS A 300 20.99 -2.60 -2.17
CA HIS A 300 19.58 -2.94 -2.28
C HIS A 300 19.17 -3.86 -1.12
N GLY A 301 18.17 -3.43 -0.33
CA GLY A 301 17.66 -4.16 0.81
C GLY A 301 16.14 -4.19 0.80
N ASP A 302 15.55 -5.31 0.36
CA ASP A 302 14.10 -5.49 0.25
C ASP A 302 13.43 -5.93 1.56
N LEU A 303 14.23 -6.26 2.57
CA LEU A 303 13.77 -6.70 3.88
C LEU A 303 14.65 -6.09 4.97
N MET A 304 14.02 -5.45 5.95
CA MET A 304 14.69 -4.96 7.16
C MET A 304 14.04 -5.60 8.38
N ILE A 305 14.87 -6.10 9.31
CA ILE A 305 14.41 -6.71 10.55
C ILE A 305 15.14 -6.06 11.72
N LYS A 306 14.37 -5.64 12.73
CA LYS A 306 14.88 -5.16 14.02
C LYS A 306 14.99 -6.32 14.99
N GLN A 307 16.21 -6.63 15.42
CA GLN A 307 16.49 -7.63 16.45
C GLN A 307 17.45 -7.04 17.49
N ASN A 308 17.16 -7.20 18.78
CA ASN A 308 17.95 -6.63 19.89
C ASN A 308 18.22 -5.12 19.68
N GLU A 309 17.18 -4.38 19.32
CA GLU A 309 17.23 -2.95 18.97
C GLU A 309 18.03 -2.55 17.73
N VAL A 310 18.62 -3.50 17.00
CA VAL A 310 19.45 -3.24 15.81
C VAL A 310 18.67 -3.57 14.55
N TRP A 311 18.53 -2.59 13.65
CA TRP A 311 17.98 -2.81 12.32
C TRP A 311 19.04 -3.42 11.39
N THR A 312 18.71 -4.58 10.81
CA THR A 312 19.55 -5.25 9.80
C THR A 312 18.81 -5.33 8.48
N ALA A 313 19.47 -4.93 7.39
CA ALA A 313 18.93 -5.03 6.03
C ALA A 313 19.43 -6.30 5.31
N TYR A 314 18.52 -6.90 4.55
CA TYR A 314 18.68 -8.12 3.79
C TYR A 314 18.19 -7.95 2.35
N ASN A 315 18.72 -8.76 1.45
CA ASN A 315 18.36 -8.81 0.05
C ASN A 315 17.88 -10.22 -0.30
N SER A 316 16.55 -10.39 -0.34
CA SER A 316 15.92 -11.65 -0.71
C SER A 316 15.79 -11.84 -2.22
N LEU A 317 15.78 -10.76 -3.00
CA LEU A 317 15.59 -10.75 -4.46
C LEU A 317 16.54 -11.70 -5.20
N TRP A 318 17.85 -11.60 -4.95
CA TRP A 318 18.81 -12.45 -5.68
C TRP A 318 18.61 -13.93 -5.35
N ARG A 319 18.22 -14.25 -4.11
CA ARG A 319 18.03 -15.63 -3.64
C ARG A 319 16.86 -16.29 -4.35
N SER A 320 15.71 -15.61 -4.39
CA SER A 320 14.50 -16.10 -5.06
C SER A 320 14.70 -16.19 -6.57
N SER A 321 15.28 -15.14 -7.18
CA SER A 321 15.48 -15.05 -8.64
C SER A 321 16.43 -16.12 -9.15
N VAL A 322 17.58 -16.31 -8.48
CA VAL A 322 18.56 -17.33 -8.88
C VAL A 322 18.01 -18.73 -8.64
N LYS A 323 17.27 -18.97 -7.54
CA LYS A 323 16.62 -20.28 -7.29
C LYS A 323 15.61 -20.62 -8.39
N ALA A 324 14.76 -19.66 -8.78
CA ALA A 324 13.78 -19.85 -9.84
C ALA A 324 14.46 -20.08 -11.21
N LEU A 325 15.53 -19.33 -11.50
CA LEU A 325 16.34 -19.51 -12.70
C LEU A 325 16.99 -20.91 -12.76
N GLU A 326 17.62 -21.35 -11.66
CA GLU A 326 18.21 -22.68 -11.54
C GLU A 326 17.17 -23.79 -11.75
N SER A 327 15.96 -23.61 -11.20
CA SER A 327 14.85 -24.54 -11.39
C SER A 327 14.38 -24.62 -12.85
N ALA A 328 14.28 -23.48 -13.53
CA ALA A 328 13.86 -23.41 -14.93
C ALA A 328 14.90 -23.99 -15.90
N LEU A 329 16.19 -23.84 -15.58
CA LEU A 329 17.29 -24.44 -16.35
C LEU A 329 17.35 -25.97 -16.19
N GLY A 330 16.87 -26.49 -15.05
CA GLY A 330 16.92 -27.91 -14.70
C GLY A 330 18.31 -28.38 -14.27
N LYS A 331 18.38 -29.61 -13.75
CA LYS A 331 19.65 -30.31 -13.49
C LYS A 331 20.12 -30.95 -14.80
N GLY A 332 21.18 -30.43 -15.41
CA GLY A 332 21.80 -31.09 -16.55
C GLY A 332 22.64 -32.28 -16.10
N GLY A 333 22.35 -33.49 -16.61
CA GLY A 333 23.26 -34.65 -16.53
C GLY A 333 23.70 -35.13 -15.15
N VAL A 334 24.71 -36.03 -15.16
CA VAL A 334 25.20 -36.82 -14.00
C VAL A 334 26.01 -35.98 -13.00
N ASP A 335 26.42 -34.77 -13.39
CA ASP A 335 27.12 -33.82 -12.54
C ASP A 335 26.78 -32.40 -13.03
N THR A 336 27.01 -31.41 -12.16
CA THR A 336 27.15 -29.97 -12.45
C THR A 336 25.96 -29.03 -12.23
N ARG A 337 26.31 -27.84 -11.75
CA ARG A 337 25.43 -26.79 -11.23
C ARG A 337 24.65 -26.13 -12.39
N PRO A 338 23.38 -25.71 -12.24
CA PRO A 338 22.55 -25.25 -13.37
C PRO A 338 23.10 -24.06 -14.17
N LEU A 339 23.92 -23.21 -13.54
CA LEU A 339 24.53 -22.04 -14.18
C LEU A 339 25.91 -22.32 -14.81
N ASP A 340 26.45 -23.52 -14.65
CA ASP A 340 27.78 -23.84 -15.14
C ASP A 340 27.84 -23.76 -16.68
N ARG A 341 28.90 -23.14 -17.21
CA ARG A 341 29.13 -22.91 -18.65
C ARG A 341 28.02 -22.16 -19.40
N ARG A 342 27.12 -21.46 -18.70
CA ARG A 342 26.11 -20.57 -19.30
C ARG A 342 26.61 -19.13 -19.27
N ASN A 343 26.41 -18.40 -20.36
CA ASN A 343 26.65 -16.97 -20.45
C ASN A 343 25.38 -16.21 -20.03
N LEU A 344 25.44 -15.50 -18.90
CA LEU A 344 24.35 -14.68 -18.39
C LEU A 344 24.64 -13.21 -18.68
N LEU A 345 23.65 -12.51 -19.24
CA LEU A 345 23.70 -11.07 -19.46
C LEU A 345 22.67 -10.36 -18.59
N VAL A 346 23.13 -9.53 -17.67
CA VAL A 346 22.27 -8.65 -16.87
C VAL A 346 22.11 -7.31 -17.59
N ILE A 347 20.87 -6.89 -17.81
CA ILE A 347 20.52 -5.60 -18.40
C ILE A 347 20.00 -4.68 -17.29
N GLY A 348 20.78 -3.64 -16.99
CA GLY A 348 20.50 -2.62 -15.98
C GLY A 348 21.73 -2.20 -15.18
N SER A 349 21.63 -1.06 -14.51
CA SER A 349 22.73 -0.46 -13.73
C SER A 349 22.39 -0.20 -12.24
N GLY A 350 21.14 -0.41 -11.82
CA GLY A 350 20.65 -0.13 -10.47
C GLY A 350 20.92 -1.22 -9.41
N GLY A 351 20.34 -1.06 -8.21
CA GLY A 351 20.48 -2.01 -7.10
C GLY A 351 19.96 -3.41 -7.43
N VAL A 352 18.91 -3.52 -8.25
CA VAL A 352 18.37 -4.79 -8.76
C VAL A 352 19.41 -5.51 -9.64
N ALA A 353 20.06 -4.79 -10.57
CA ALA A 353 21.11 -5.36 -11.41
C ALA A 353 22.31 -5.84 -10.57
N LYS A 354 22.76 -5.03 -9.60
CA LYS A 354 23.81 -5.44 -8.66
C LYS A 354 23.43 -6.70 -7.87
N SER A 355 22.18 -6.79 -7.42
CA SER A 355 21.65 -7.96 -6.70
C SER A 355 21.75 -9.23 -7.55
N MET A 356 21.34 -9.15 -8.82
CA MET A 356 21.42 -10.28 -9.74
C MET A 356 22.85 -10.67 -10.07
N ILE A 357 23.73 -9.70 -10.30
CA ILE A 357 25.17 -9.95 -10.52
C ILE A 357 25.78 -10.66 -9.30
N PHE A 358 25.50 -10.17 -8.09
CA PHE A 358 25.95 -10.79 -6.85
C PHE A 358 25.48 -12.25 -6.75
N GLY A 359 24.19 -12.51 -6.96
CA GLY A 359 23.62 -13.85 -6.84
C GLY A 359 24.19 -14.84 -7.85
N ILE A 360 24.31 -14.42 -9.12
CA ILE A 360 24.87 -15.26 -10.20
C ILE A 360 26.36 -15.54 -9.93
N ALA A 361 27.14 -14.53 -9.54
CA ALA A 361 28.55 -14.69 -9.19
C ALA A 361 28.74 -15.61 -7.98
N LYS A 362 27.89 -15.51 -6.94
CA LYS A 362 27.91 -16.39 -5.76
C LYS A 362 27.68 -17.86 -6.14
N ARG A 363 26.88 -18.12 -7.19
CA ARG A 363 26.67 -19.46 -7.78
C ARG A 363 27.73 -19.85 -8.81
N LYS A 364 28.74 -19.01 -9.04
CA LYS A 364 29.82 -19.17 -10.03
C LYS A 364 29.33 -19.24 -11.48
N GLY A 365 28.24 -18.55 -11.82
CA GLY A 365 27.80 -18.36 -13.21
C GLY A 365 28.66 -17.32 -13.94
N LEU A 366 28.76 -17.42 -15.27
CA LEU A 366 29.50 -16.45 -16.10
C LEU A 366 28.58 -15.26 -16.40
N VAL A 367 28.76 -14.17 -15.65
CA VAL A 367 27.89 -12.98 -15.77
C VAL A 367 28.60 -11.82 -16.46
N SER A 368 27.87 -11.16 -17.36
CA SER A 368 28.22 -9.88 -17.97
C SER A 368 27.11 -8.86 -17.68
N VAL A 369 27.41 -7.57 -17.77
CA VAL A 369 26.46 -6.48 -17.54
C VAL A 369 26.47 -5.47 -18.67
N THR A 370 25.29 -4.96 -19.00
CA THR A 370 25.06 -3.85 -19.95
C THR A 370 23.89 -2.98 -19.48
N SER A 371 23.80 -1.75 -19.96
CA SER A 371 22.69 -0.81 -19.71
C SER A 371 22.64 0.20 -20.85
N SER A 372 21.50 0.85 -21.08
CA SER A 372 21.41 1.96 -22.04
C SER A 372 22.40 3.09 -21.72
N ASN A 373 22.80 3.21 -20.45
CA ASN A 373 23.91 4.05 -20.00
C ASN A 373 25.21 3.23 -19.82
N ASP A 374 26.04 3.21 -20.87
CA ASP A 374 27.33 2.49 -20.87
C ASP A 374 28.28 2.93 -19.75
N LYS A 375 28.27 4.22 -19.38
CA LYS A 375 29.14 4.74 -18.30
C LYS A 375 28.78 4.11 -16.96
N GLU A 376 27.49 4.00 -16.66
CA GLU A 376 27.02 3.36 -15.44
C GLU A 376 27.27 1.85 -15.45
N ALA A 377 26.99 1.17 -16.57
CA ALA A 377 27.24 -0.27 -16.71
C ALA A 377 28.73 -0.61 -16.59
N GLN A 378 29.63 0.20 -17.15
CA GLN A 378 31.06 0.02 -17.03
C GLN A 378 31.54 0.19 -15.58
N ALA A 379 31.06 1.24 -14.89
CA ALA A 379 31.37 1.46 -13.49
C ALA A 379 30.90 0.29 -12.61
N LEU A 380 29.68 -0.21 -12.87
CA LEU A 380 29.11 -1.38 -12.21
C LEU A 380 29.94 -2.66 -12.47
N ALA A 381 30.36 -2.89 -13.71
CA ALA A 381 31.17 -4.04 -14.08
C ALA A 381 32.51 -4.08 -13.33
N ILE A 382 33.18 -2.92 -13.23
CA ILE A 382 34.42 -2.76 -12.45
C ILE A 382 34.16 -3.02 -10.97
N GLN A 383 33.11 -2.41 -10.40
CA GLN A 383 32.75 -2.57 -8.99
C GLN A 383 32.49 -4.05 -8.63
N MET A 384 31.82 -4.79 -9.51
CA MET A 384 31.41 -6.18 -9.24
C MET A 384 32.42 -7.22 -9.75
N GLY A 385 33.48 -6.79 -10.45
CA GLY A 385 34.48 -7.70 -11.03
C GLY A 385 33.93 -8.59 -12.15
N VAL A 386 33.03 -8.06 -12.98
CA VAL A 386 32.37 -8.81 -14.06
C VAL A 386 32.63 -8.18 -15.43
N ARG A 387 32.27 -8.89 -16.51
CA ARG A 387 32.48 -8.39 -17.87
C ARG A 387 31.48 -7.28 -18.20
N PHE A 388 31.99 -6.12 -18.63
CA PHE A 388 31.19 -5.08 -19.27
C PHE A 388 30.92 -5.42 -20.74
N VAL A 389 29.69 -5.20 -21.19
CA VAL A 389 29.29 -5.27 -22.60
C VAL A 389 28.73 -3.89 -22.98
N PRO A 390 29.38 -3.15 -23.91
CA PRO A 390 28.81 -1.94 -24.47
C PRO A 390 27.42 -2.22 -25.05
N TYR A 391 26.45 -1.34 -24.81
CA TYR A 391 25.05 -1.59 -25.16
C TYR A 391 24.88 -1.93 -26.64
N GLN A 392 25.58 -1.21 -27.52
CA GLN A 392 25.54 -1.48 -28.97
C GLN A 392 26.05 -2.88 -29.35
N ASN A 393 26.90 -3.48 -28.52
CA ASN A 393 27.47 -4.81 -28.73
C ASN A 393 26.61 -5.93 -28.10
N LEU A 394 25.51 -5.60 -27.41
CA LEU A 394 24.65 -6.60 -26.76
C LEU A 394 24.17 -7.65 -27.78
N TYR A 395 23.81 -7.22 -28.99
CA TYR A 395 23.26 -8.07 -30.05
C TYR A 395 24.28 -9.05 -30.66
N ASN A 396 25.57 -8.78 -30.48
CA ASN A 396 26.68 -9.62 -30.95
C ASN A 396 27.30 -10.47 -29.82
N THR A 397 26.74 -10.38 -28.61
CA THR A 397 27.25 -11.10 -27.44
C THR A 397 26.57 -12.46 -27.34
N LEU A 398 27.38 -13.52 -27.21
CA LEU A 398 26.89 -14.87 -26.92
C LEU A 398 26.26 -14.89 -25.53
N THR A 399 24.95 -15.17 -25.48
CA THR A 399 24.16 -15.16 -24.25
C THR A 399 23.21 -16.35 -24.25
N ASP A 400 23.22 -17.11 -23.16
CA ASP A 400 22.30 -18.21 -22.90
C ASP A 400 21.10 -17.75 -22.08
N VAL A 401 21.32 -16.81 -21.14
CA VAL A 401 20.30 -16.28 -20.24
C VAL A 401 20.35 -14.74 -20.21
N VAL A 402 19.22 -14.09 -20.45
CA VAL A 402 19.05 -12.64 -20.30
C VAL A 402 18.29 -12.36 -19.01
N VAL A 403 18.85 -11.51 -18.16
CA VAL A 403 18.26 -11.07 -16.90
C VAL A 403 17.92 -9.59 -17.01
N PHE A 404 16.63 -9.27 -17.09
CA PHE A 404 16.15 -7.89 -17.08
C PHE A 404 16.07 -7.39 -15.63
N ALA A 405 16.85 -6.35 -15.34
CA ALA A 405 17.01 -5.77 -14.01
C ALA A 405 16.97 -4.24 -14.04
N ASP A 406 16.46 -3.66 -15.13
CA ASP A 406 16.20 -2.24 -15.30
C ASP A 406 14.68 -1.97 -15.31
N PRO A 407 14.12 -1.35 -14.25
CA PRO A 407 12.69 -1.02 -14.21
C PRO A 407 12.27 0.02 -15.25
N ASN A 408 13.21 0.73 -15.89
CA ASN A 408 12.93 1.76 -16.90
C ASN A 408 13.20 1.26 -18.32
N LEU A 409 13.37 -0.05 -18.52
CA LEU A 409 13.63 -0.64 -19.83
C LEU A 409 12.53 -0.27 -20.83
N GLN A 410 12.92 0.38 -21.93
CA GLN A 410 12.03 0.68 -23.04
C GLN A 410 12.28 -0.30 -24.19
N LEU A 411 11.20 -0.76 -24.82
CA LEU A 411 11.27 -1.62 -26.00
C LEU A 411 11.23 -0.80 -27.28
N GLY A 412 12.05 -1.17 -28.26
CA GLY A 412 12.03 -0.54 -29.56
C GLY A 412 13.34 -0.70 -30.34
N GLY A 413 13.51 0.15 -31.35
CA GLY A 413 14.64 0.08 -32.29
C GLY A 413 15.61 1.25 -32.18
N LYS A 414 15.35 2.23 -31.30
CA LYS A 414 16.26 3.36 -31.09
C LYS A 414 17.50 2.93 -30.29
N LYS A 415 18.53 3.78 -30.31
CA LYS A 415 19.85 3.50 -29.71
C LYS A 415 19.81 3.09 -28.23
N GLU A 416 18.87 3.62 -27.47
CA GLU A 416 18.73 3.41 -26.02
C GLU A 416 17.58 2.46 -25.66
N GLU A 417 16.82 2.00 -26.67
CA GLU A 417 15.74 1.04 -26.52
C GLU A 417 16.26 -0.37 -26.76
N PHE A 418 15.71 -1.33 -26.02
CA PHE A 418 16.02 -2.74 -26.21
C PHE A 418 15.20 -3.30 -27.36
N ASN A 419 15.88 -3.85 -28.38
CA ASN A 419 15.21 -4.52 -29.49
C ASN A 419 14.87 -5.96 -29.10
N PRO A 420 13.57 -6.32 -28.98
CA PRO A 420 13.17 -7.67 -28.61
C PRO A 420 13.59 -8.75 -29.61
N GLY A 421 13.92 -8.37 -30.85
CA GLY A 421 14.50 -9.27 -31.87
C GLY A 421 15.82 -9.92 -31.46
N TYR A 422 16.46 -9.45 -30.39
CA TYR A 422 17.59 -10.13 -29.76
C TYR A 422 17.23 -11.51 -29.19
N LEU A 423 16.01 -11.66 -28.68
CA LEU A 423 15.54 -12.86 -27.97
C LEU A 423 15.24 -13.99 -28.96
N ARG A 424 15.70 -15.20 -28.65
CA ARG A 424 15.63 -16.39 -29.51
C ARG A 424 15.19 -17.61 -28.73
N ALA A 425 14.65 -18.61 -29.43
CA ALA A 425 14.18 -19.86 -28.82
C ALA A 425 15.25 -20.66 -28.04
N SER A 426 16.54 -20.47 -28.37
CA SER A 426 17.65 -21.09 -27.65
C SER A 426 17.98 -20.42 -26.31
N MET A 427 17.46 -19.21 -26.07
CA MET A 427 17.76 -18.41 -24.88
C MET A 427 16.72 -18.63 -23.78
N MET A 428 17.11 -18.27 -22.57
CA MET A 428 16.20 -18.08 -21.44
C MET A 428 16.12 -16.59 -21.06
N ALA A 429 14.94 -16.12 -20.69
CA ALA A 429 14.71 -14.77 -20.19
C ALA A 429 14.10 -14.83 -18.78
N ILE A 430 14.50 -13.88 -17.94
CA ILE A 430 13.89 -13.60 -16.64
C ILE A 430 13.83 -12.09 -16.45
N ASP A 431 12.71 -11.61 -15.93
CA ASP A 431 12.55 -10.22 -15.50
C ASP A 431 12.21 -10.19 -14.01
N VAL A 432 12.96 -9.39 -13.26
CA VAL A 432 12.85 -9.25 -11.81
C VAL A 432 12.42 -7.84 -11.40
N THR A 433 11.87 -7.06 -12.33
CA THR A 433 11.53 -5.63 -12.13
C THR A 433 10.03 -5.34 -12.04
N THR A 434 9.18 -6.21 -12.59
CA THR A 434 7.73 -6.00 -12.74
C THR A 434 6.87 -7.03 -12.00
N MET A 435 7.49 -7.76 -11.06
CA MET A 435 6.85 -8.84 -10.31
C MET A 435 5.67 -8.35 -9.42
N PRO A 436 4.57 -9.13 -9.28
CA PRO A 436 4.33 -10.45 -9.87
C PRO A 436 3.86 -10.43 -11.34
N GLY A 437 3.65 -9.25 -11.92
CA GLY A 437 3.16 -9.09 -13.30
C GLY A 437 4.15 -9.53 -14.38
N GLU A 438 3.64 -9.68 -15.60
CA GLU A 438 4.45 -9.95 -16.79
C GLU A 438 4.78 -8.63 -17.50
N SER A 439 6.07 -8.34 -17.71
CA SER A 439 6.49 -7.18 -18.48
C SER A 439 6.32 -7.37 -19.99
N PRO A 440 6.28 -6.26 -20.76
CA PRO A 440 6.28 -6.33 -22.22
C PRO A 440 7.45 -7.14 -22.80
N VAL A 441 8.64 -7.08 -22.19
CA VAL A 441 9.82 -7.81 -22.70
C VAL A 441 9.70 -9.31 -22.50
N MET A 442 9.06 -9.75 -21.41
CA MET A 442 8.80 -11.16 -21.15
C MET A 442 7.74 -11.72 -22.10
N LYS A 443 6.72 -10.92 -22.44
CA LYS A 443 5.75 -11.28 -23.48
C LYS A 443 6.45 -11.50 -24.84
N GLU A 444 7.31 -10.57 -25.25
CA GLU A 444 8.11 -10.71 -26.48
C GLU A 444 9.03 -11.95 -26.45
N ALA A 445 9.67 -12.23 -25.32
CA ALA A 445 10.52 -13.41 -25.14
C ALA A 445 9.72 -14.70 -25.43
N ARG A 446 8.54 -14.81 -24.83
CA ARG A 446 7.63 -15.97 -25.00
C ARG A 446 7.15 -16.10 -26.44
N GLU A 447 6.71 -15.01 -27.07
CA GLU A 447 6.22 -15.01 -28.45
C GLU A 447 7.31 -15.41 -29.46
N ARG A 448 8.59 -15.15 -29.13
CA ARG A 448 9.77 -15.55 -29.92
C ARG A 448 10.27 -16.96 -29.58
N GLY A 449 9.56 -17.67 -28.72
CA GLY A 449 9.85 -19.05 -28.32
C GLY A 449 11.00 -19.20 -27.32
N ALA A 450 11.51 -18.11 -26.74
CA ALA A 450 12.50 -18.19 -25.67
C ALA A 450 11.87 -18.85 -24.43
N LYS A 451 12.70 -19.58 -23.66
CA LYS A 451 12.25 -20.07 -22.35
C LYS A 451 12.13 -18.90 -21.38
N THR A 452 11.09 -18.86 -20.58
CA THR A 452 10.88 -17.76 -19.63
C THR A 452 10.78 -18.29 -18.21
N VAL A 453 11.42 -17.60 -17.26
CA VAL A 453 11.14 -17.79 -15.83
C VAL A 453 9.92 -16.95 -15.47
N SER A 454 8.93 -17.56 -14.81
CA SER A 454 7.69 -16.85 -14.47
C SER A 454 7.94 -15.81 -13.36
N PRO A 455 7.59 -14.53 -13.56
CA PRO A 455 7.75 -13.49 -12.54
C PRO A 455 7.00 -13.80 -11.23
N ILE A 456 5.81 -14.41 -11.32
CA ILE A 456 5.02 -14.78 -10.15
C ILE A 456 5.68 -15.87 -9.31
N ASP A 457 6.43 -16.79 -9.93
CA ASP A 457 7.14 -17.86 -9.22
C ASP A 457 8.33 -17.27 -8.44
N VAL A 458 9.06 -16.33 -9.05
CA VAL A 458 10.14 -15.60 -8.38
C VAL A 458 9.57 -14.82 -7.19
N TYR A 459 8.45 -14.12 -7.39
CA TYR A 459 7.83 -13.31 -6.35
C TYR A 459 7.30 -14.16 -5.20
N ALA A 460 6.64 -15.28 -5.49
CA ALA A 460 6.15 -16.21 -4.48
C ALA A 460 7.28 -16.77 -3.59
N GLU A 461 8.42 -17.11 -4.19
CA GLU A 461 9.63 -17.53 -3.46
C GLU A 461 10.23 -16.40 -2.62
N GLN A 462 10.21 -15.17 -3.13
CA GLN A 462 10.64 -13.99 -2.39
C GLN A 462 9.76 -13.74 -1.17
N LEU A 463 8.43 -13.71 -1.36
CA LEU A 463 7.47 -13.51 -0.27
C LEU A 463 7.54 -14.64 0.77
N ALA A 464 7.69 -15.89 0.35
CA ALA A 464 7.89 -17.00 1.29
C ALA A 464 9.15 -16.82 2.14
N THR A 465 10.24 -16.37 1.54
CA THR A 465 11.51 -16.10 2.24
C THR A 465 11.37 -14.94 3.22
N GLN A 466 10.73 -13.84 2.80
CA GLN A 466 10.48 -12.68 3.65
C GLN A 466 9.52 -13.02 4.79
N PHE A 467 8.44 -13.77 4.52
CA PHE A 467 7.49 -14.24 5.51
C PHE A 467 8.15 -15.12 6.57
N LYS A 468 8.96 -16.09 6.15
CA LYS A 468 9.74 -16.95 7.06
C LYS A 468 10.68 -16.13 7.94
N SER A 469 11.35 -15.14 7.36
CA SER A 469 12.25 -14.26 8.10
C SER A 469 11.50 -13.36 9.10
N ALA A 470 10.30 -12.91 8.75
CA ALA A 470 9.46 -12.05 9.58
C ALA A 470 8.76 -12.79 10.73
N THR A 471 8.38 -14.04 10.51
CA THR A 471 7.50 -14.81 11.41
C THR A 471 8.19 -15.98 12.10
N GLY A 472 9.30 -16.48 11.54
CA GLY A 472 9.93 -17.74 11.92
C GLY A 472 9.22 -19.00 11.40
N GLN A 473 8.11 -18.85 10.66
CA GLN A 473 7.28 -19.95 10.18
C GLN A 473 7.50 -20.19 8.69
N ASP A 474 7.59 -21.45 8.29
CA ASP A 474 7.83 -21.84 6.90
C ASP A 474 6.50 -22.18 6.21
N ILE A 475 6.20 -21.47 5.13
CA ILE A 475 5.04 -21.75 4.26
C ILE A 475 5.58 -21.94 2.84
N PRO A 476 5.20 -23.02 2.13
CA PRO A 476 5.67 -23.27 0.78
C PRO A 476 5.34 -22.12 -0.19
N ALA A 477 6.27 -21.76 -1.06
CA ALA A 477 6.06 -20.74 -2.10
C ALA A 477 4.84 -21.01 -2.99
N ALA A 478 4.44 -22.29 -3.16
CA ALA A 478 3.24 -22.66 -3.90
C ALA A 478 1.95 -22.04 -3.33
N ASP A 479 1.88 -21.84 -2.01
CA ASP A 479 0.72 -21.19 -1.37
C ASP A 479 0.67 -19.69 -1.68
N PHE A 480 1.83 -19.01 -1.65
CA PHE A 480 1.94 -17.60 -2.04
C PHE A 480 1.59 -17.44 -3.51
N ARG A 481 2.11 -18.32 -4.37
CA ARG A 481 1.81 -18.31 -5.81
C ARG A 481 0.32 -18.44 -6.08
N LYS A 482 -0.36 -19.37 -5.38
CA LYS A 482 -1.80 -19.59 -5.52
C LYS A 482 -2.60 -18.32 -5.18
N GLU A 483 -2.28 -17.67 -4.06
CA GLU A 483 -2.99 -16.45 -3.66
C GLU A 483 -2.66 -15.28 -4.59
N LEU A 484 -1.40 -15.11 -5.00
CA LEU A 484 -1.02 -14.08 -5.98
C LEU A 484 -1.80 -14.24 -7.30
N THR A 485 -1.93 -15.47 -7.80
CA THR A 485 -2.65 -15.75 -9.05
C THR A 485 -4.12 -15.33 -8.95
N ALA A 486 -4.77 -15.65 -7.82
CA ALA A 486 -6.18 -15.34 -7.59
C ALA A 486 -6.50 -13.84 -7.44
N VAL A 487 -5.47 -12.99 -7.33
CA VAL A 487 -5.62 -11.53 -7.22
C VAL A 487 -5.22 -10.82 -8.52
N THR A 488 -4.39 -11.46 -9.35
CA THR A 488 -3.92 -10.91 -10.63
C THR A 488 -4.79 -11.30 -11.81
N GLU A 489 -5.60 -12.35 -11.68
CA GLU A 489 -6.68 -12.74 -12.60
C GLU A 489 -8.00 -12.10 -12.18
#